data_AF-A0A7W3XT53-F1
#
_entry.id   AF-A0A7W3XT53-F1
#
_cell.length_a   1.000
_cell.length_b   1.000
_cell.length_c   1.000
_cell.angle_alpha   90.00
_cell.angle_beta   90.00
_cell.angle_gamma   90.00
#
_symmetry.space_group_name_H-M   'P 1'
#
loop_
_entity.id
_entity.type
_entity.pdbx_description
1 polymer ?
#
loop_
_entity_poly.entity_id
_entity_poly.type
_entity_poly.pdbx_seq_one_letter_code
_entity_poly.pdbx_strand_id
1 'polypeptide(L)'
;MNESSPGMYVFAGNNGSGKSMIRNLIIDMLGVSVNIDPDVIARGLDAGQPERRKISAGKEAIKLARECIRYRRGFSIETNWPVVI
;
A
#
# COMPACT_ATOMS: atom_id res chain seq x y z
N MET A 1 -24.71 1.04 -14.34
CA MET A 1 -23.80 1.37 -13.23
C MET A 1 -22.83 0.20 -13.10
N ASN A 2 -21.59 0.34 -13.56
CA ASN A 2 -20.59 -0.70 -13.35
C ASN A 2 -20.18 -0.60 -11.88
N GLU A 3 -20.74 -1.46 -11.02
CA GLU A 3 -20.19 -1.68 -9.69
C GLU A 3 -18.83 -2.36 -9.89
N SER A 4 -17.78 -1.55 -10.05
CA SER A 4 -16.41 -2.01 -10.05
C SER A 4 -16.15 -2.69 -8.71
N SER A 5 -16.07 -4.03 -8.74
CA SER A 5 -15.71 -4.83 -7.58
C SER A 5 -14.42 -4.26 -6.95
N PRO A 6 -14.32 -4.20 -5.61
CA PRO A 6 -13.15 -3.64 -4.94
C PRO A 6 -11.86 -4.34 -5.40
N GLY A 7 -10.99 -3.58 -6.07
CA GLY A 7 -9.72 -4.09 -6.59
C GLY A 7 -8.57 -3.92 -5.60
N MET A 8 -7.66 -4.90 -5.58
CA MET A 8 -6.36 -4.77 -4.95
C MET A 8 -5.30 -4.52 -6.01
N TYR A 9 -4.57 -3.41 -5.88
CA TYR A 9 -3.51 -3.03 -6.81
C TYR A 9 -2.16 -3.07 -6.14
N VAL A 10 -1.25 -3.87 -6.69
CA VAL A 10 0.10 -4.06 -6.13
C VAL A 10 1.12 -3.37 -7.02
N PHE A 11 1.79 -2.36 -6.46
CA PHE A 11 2.90 -1.67 -7.08
C PHE A 11 4.20 -2.21 -6.47
N ALA A 12 4.82 -3.18 -7.15
CA ALA A 12 6.04 -3.85 -6.71
C ALA A 12 7.24 -3.54 -7.60
N GLY A 13 8.44 -3.47 -7.02
CA GLY A 13 9.68 -3.15 -7.72
C GLY A 13 10.68 -2.43 -6.81
N ASN A 14 11.90 -2.18 -7.26
CA ASN A 14 12.96 -1.63 -6.41
C ASN A 14 12.79 -0.11 -6.16
N ASN A 15 13.46 0.42 -5.13
CA ASN A 15 13.53 1.87 -4.91
C ASN A 15 14.07 2.58 -6.18
N GLY A 16 13.41 3.67 -6.58
CA GLY A 16 13.76 4.41 -7.79
C GLY A 16 13.18 3.87 -9.11
N SER A 17 12.44 2.75 -9.10
CA SER A 17 11.85 2.19 -10.33
C SER A 17 10.59 2.93 -10.85
N GLY A 18 10.19 4.04 -10.22
CA GLY A 18 9.04 4.85 -10.66
C GLY A 18 7.66 4.38 -10.17
N LYS A 19 7.57 3.49 -9.17
CA LYS A 19 6.30 2.96 -8.64
C LYS A 19 5.34 4.05 -8.16
N SER A 20 5.83 4.98 -7.34
CA SER A 20 5.00 6.08 -6.83
C SER A 20 4.56 7.01 -7.96
N MET A 21 5.37 7.18 -9.01
CA MET A 21 5.02 7.96 -10.19
C MET A 21 3.89 7.30 -10.98
N ILE A 22 4.03 6.03 -11.38
CA ILE A 22 2.98 5.35 -12.14
C ILE A 22 1.69 5.23 -11.33
N ARG A 23 1.81 4.99 -10.02
CA ARG A 23 0.66 4.97 -9.13
C ARG A 23 -0.06 6.32 -9.12
N ASN A 24 0.63 7.43 -8.91
CA ASN A 24 0.01 8.75 -8.90
C ASN A 24 -0.68 9.09 -10.24
N LEU A 25 -0.17 8.57 -11.36
CA LEU A 25 -0.79 8.75 -12.67
C LEU A 25 -2.10 7.98 -12.85
N ILE A 26 -2.21 6.79 -12.25
CA ILE A 26 -3.36 5.89 -12.49
C ILE A 26 -4.33 5.80 -11.31
N ILE A 27 -3.96 6.22 -10.10
CA ILE A 27 -4.74 5.98 -8.88
C ILE A 27 -6.16 6.57 -8.97
N ASP A 28 -6.30 7.77 -9.57
CA ASP A 28 -7.58 8.42 -9.79
C ASP A 28 -8.46 7.64 -10.78
N MET A 29 -7.85 7.01 -11.79
CA MET A 29 -8.54 6.13 -12.73
C MET A 29 -8.98 4.81 -12.10
N LEU A 30 -8.21 4.32 -11.12
CA LEU A 30 -8.52 3.09 -10.39
C LEU A 30 -9.65 3.28 -9.37
N GLY A 31 -10.01 4.53 -9.01
CA GLY A 31 -11.07 4.82 -8.04
C GLY A 31 -10.74 4.32 -6.63
N VAL A 32 -9.45 4.19 -6.30
CA VAL A 32 -8.97 3.65 -5.04
C VAL A 32 -8.55 4.78 -4.11
N SER A 33 -9.19 4.89 -2.95
CA SER A 33 -8.89 5.93 -1.97
C SER A 33 -7.90 5.51 -0.88
N VAL A 34 -7.66 4.21 -0.71
CA VAL A 34 -6.75 3.70 0.32
C VAL A 34 -5.42 3.31 -0.30
N ASN A 35 -4.36 3.92 0.21
CA ASN A 35 -3.00 3.49 -0.09
C ASN A 35 -2.26 2.99 1.15
N ILE A 36 -1.67 1.82 0.99
CA ILE A 36 -0.83 1.18 2.00
C ILE A 36 0.62 1.26 1.53
N ASP A 37 1.43 2.04 2.26
CA ASP A 37 2.86 2.18 2.03
C ASP A 37 3.61 1.87 3.34
N PRO A 38 4.29 0.72 3.45
CA PRO A 38 5.04 0.35 4.64
C PRO A 38 6.16 1.33 5.00
N ASP A 39 6.77 2.03 4.04
CA ASP A 39 7.82 3.01 4.33
C ASP A 39 7.24 4.29 4.95
N VAL A 40 6.04 4.70 4.51
CA VAL A 40 5.28 5.79 5.15
C VAL A 40 4.83 5.38 6.55
N ILE A 41 4.34 4.15 6.72
CA ILE A 41 3.95 3.62 8.05
C ILE A 41 5.16 3.58 8.98
N ALA A 42 6.32 3.10 8.51
CA ALA A 42 7.54 3.03 9.31
C ALA A 42 7.98 4.43 9.80
N ARG A 43 7.93 5.44 8.91
CA ARG A 43 8.20 6.85 9.26
C ARG A 43 7.19 7.42 10.24
N GLY A 44 5.91 7.02 10.16
CA GLY A 44 4.89 7.40 11.13
C GLY A 44 5.10 6.78 12.51
N LEU A 45 5.68 5.57 12.57
CA LEU A 45 5.98 4.88 13.83
C LEU A 45 7.23 5.42 14.52
N ASP A 46 8.27 5.74 13.76
CA ASP A 46 9.51 6.34 14.26
C ASP A 46 10.18 7.16 13.15
N ALA A 47 10.02 8.48 13.22
CA ALA A 47 10.61 9.38 12.24
C ALA A 47 12.14 9.46 12.34
N GLY A 48 12.73 9.14 13.50
CA GLY A 48 14.17 9.19 13.73
C GLY A 48 14.89 7.95 13.24
N GLN A 49 14.28 6.78 13.37
CA GLN A 49 14.85 5.48 12.97
C GLN A 49 13.82 4.56 12.30
N PRO A 50 13.23 4.96 11.15
CA PRO A 50 12.16 4.19 10.49
C PRO A 50 12.60 2.78 10.07
N GLU A 51 13.88 2.61 9.75
CA GLU A 51 14.50 1.33 9.42
C GLU A 51 14.29 0.26 10.51
N ARG A 52 14.31 0.65 11.78
CA ARG A 52 14.09 -0.27 12.92
C ARG A 52 12.63 -0.69 13.05
N ARG A 53 11.72 0.00 12.38
CA ARG A 53 10.28 -0.24 12.40
C ARG A 53 9.78 -1.01 11.18
N LYS A 54 10.64 -1.41 10.23
CA LYS A 54 10.26 -2.13 9.00
C LYS A 54 9.36 -3.35 9.24
N ILE A 55 9.71 -4.21 10.20
CA ILE A 55 8.91 -5.41 10.53
C ILE A 55 7.54 -5.00 11.09
N SER A 56 7.51 -4.02 12.02
CA SER A 56 6.27 -3.52 12.60
C SER A 56 5.36 -2.85 11.55
N ALA A 57 5.95 -2.06 10.66
CA ALA A 57 5.24 -1.42 9.56
C ALA A 57 4.68 -2.44 8.57
N GLY A 58 5.43 -3.49 8.26
CA GLY A 58 4.94 -4.60 7.44
C GLY A 58 3.74 -5.31 8.06
N LYS A 59 3.76 -5.55 9.39
CA LYS A 59 2.60 -6.13 10.11
C LYS A 59 1.38 -5.22 10.04
N GLU A 60 1.55 -3.91 10.22
CA GLU A 60 0.44 -2.96 10.13
C GLU A 60 -0.10 -2.85 8.70
N ALA A 61 0.78 -2.87 7.68
CA ALA A 61 0.37 -2.90 6.28
C ALA A 61 -0.52 -4.11 5.95
N ILE A 62 -0.14 -5.32 6.41
CA ILE A 62 -0.95 -6.54 6.24
C ILE A 62 -2.30 -6.41 6.96
N LYS A 63 -2.31 -5.85 8.18
CA LYS A 63 -3.53 -5.62 8.94
C LYS A 63 -4.48 -4.65 8.20
N LEU A 64 -3.97 -3.54 7.69
CA LEU A 64 -4.75 -2.57 6.90
C LEU A 64 -5.32 -3.20 5.62
N ALA A 65 -4.53 -4.02 4.92
CA ALA A 65 -5.00 -4.73 3.74
C ALA A 65 -6.15 -5.68 4.07
N ARG A 66 -6.03 -6.44 5.16
CA ARG A 66 -7.10 -7.33 5.64
C ARG A 66 -8.37 -6.59 6.06
N GLU A 67 -8.23 -5.40 6.65
CA GLU A 67 -9.37 -4.54 6.93
C GLU A 67 -10.04 -4.05 5.64
N CYS A 68 -9.27 -3.64 4.63
CA CYS A 68 -9.83 -3.24 3.33
C CYS A 68 -10.59 -4.38 2.67
N ILE A 69 -10.03 -5.61 2.69
CA ILE A 69 -10.69 -6.82 2.19
C ILE A 69 -12.00 -7.08 2.95
N ARG A 70 -11.96 -7.03 4.29
CA ARG A 70 -13.13 -7.25 5.15
C ARG A 70 -14.26 -6.26 4.84
N TYR A 71 -13.92 -5.00 4.61
CA TYR A 71 -14.89 -3.93 4.33
C TYR A 71 -15.19 -3.74 2.85
N ARG A 72 -14.70 -4.62 1.96
CA ARG A 72 -14.89 -4.51 0.50
C ARG A 72 -14.49 -3.12 -0.02
N ARG A 73 -13.32 -2.63 0.43
CA ARG A 73 -12.73 -1.37 -0.03
C ARG A 73 -11.56 -1.65 -0.95
N GLY A 74 -11.55 -1.03 -2.12
CA GLY A 74 -10.41 -1.09 -3.03
C GLY A 74 -9.21 -0.41 -2.38
N PHE A 75 -8.02 -0.96 -2.59
CA PHE A 75 -6.79 -0.42 -2.02
C PHE A 75 -5.58 -0.67 -2.93
N SER A 76 -4.59 0.21 -2.83
CA SER A 76 -3.27 0.03 -3.42
C SER A 76 -2.24 -0.28 -2.35
N ILE A 77 -1.25 -1.10 -2.70
CA ILE A 77 -0.07 -1.34 -1.86
C ILE A 77 1.20 -1.09 -2.65
N GLU A 78 2.11 -0.30 -2.08
CA GLU A 78 3.44 -0.04 -2.63
C GLU A 78 4.48 -0.79 -1.82
N THR A 79 5.33 -1.58 -2.48
CA THR A 79 6.26 -2.47 -1.80
C THR A 79 7.53 -2.71 -2.60
N ASN A 80 8.65 -2.90 -1.89
CA ASN A 80 9.93 -3.33 -2.46
C ASN A 80 10.25 -4.81 -2.16
N TRP A 81 9.34 -5.53 -1.51
CA TRP A 81 9.49 -6.92 -1.09
C TRP A 81 8.21 -7.72 -1.31
N PRO A 82 8.27 -9.06 -1.27
CA PRO A 82 7.08 -9.90 -1.35
C PRO A 82 6.05 -9.53 -0.29
N VAL A 83 4.78 -9.50 -0.69
CA VAL A 83 3.64 -9.27 0.20
C VAL A 83 2.82 -10.55 0.26
N VAL A 84 2.44 -10.95 1.48
CA VAL A 84 1.53 -12.07 1.74
C VAL A 84 0.35 -11.50 2.56
N ILE A 85 -0.84 -11.48 1.98
CA ILE A 85 -2.06 -10.87 2.56
C ILE A 85 -3.03 -11.96 3.01
#